data_AF-A0A959LPC4-F1
#
_entry.id   AF-A0A959LPC4-F1
#
_cell.length_a   1.000
_cell.length_b   1.000
_cell.length_c   1.000
_cell.angle_alpha   90.00
_cell.angle_beta   90.00
_cell.angle_gamma   90.00
#
_symmetry.space_group_name_H-M   'P 1'
#
loop_
_entity.id
_entity.type
_entity.pdbx_description
1 polymer ?
#
loop_
_entity_poly.entity_id
_entity_poly.type
_entity_poly.pdbx_seq_one_letter_code
_entity_poly.pdbx_strand_id
1 'polypeptide(L)'
;MKVITVHGIRSRARWDETFKELKVFKENNVEVVNFNYGYLTMVGFILKVRRNKVIKKFQKFYSDNFNPTDPPSIVCHSFGTYIFYSTLRKYEVIKFNKVILCGSILKHDLDWGAYFENGQIKAIYNDYGIQDKVVKYSKVVLKDGGNSGQIGFAEPSRQPSCLTQVKNNYHDHSSYFLEIHMREKWAKWLLQPRIANRTFKYNKKILRPEIIDRIYQNFEEDNNIRFQSVVYKGRVDTKGNYYAHYKISGVVQDNISQYLITTTADSTNENDEMDFQAYDDSGKKLNVDVRADDLQHKTFIIHLDKTLVKGEIIGLSYKFLWKNTMSVRRGDTDHYNIKGASKVIVSLNSSVPLPSAKFFIIGTMQVVEVFNPIVTKELDGSCTYSLEYDNIHGHDGIVFYFEGSVSINVTHTPTLSRSDKMQIVKCSKEDIRKIYRIESDIEYSNAASEETLFERLQVFNDGFYVAKEKNQVLGYIESIIWDDWDFESFSQIKNFPLHFNPGGDTMYIIFLAVAETFRGKKLGYEMMSKLFETARRYDVKQIKLVAKDNLTLYYERLGFKIVKELPSFLPNNKCKSTLMTKTLDS
;
A
#
# COMPACT_ATOMS: atom_id res chain seq x y z
N MET A 1 30.07 7.67 -2.51
CA MET A 1 28.95 7.73 -3.49
C MET A 1 29.53 7.70 -4.89
N LYS A 2 28.88 7.05 -5.86
CA LYS A 2 29.28 7.13 -7.28
C LYS A 2 28.31 7.97 -8.11
N VAL A 3 28.83 8.75 -9.04
CA VAL A 3 28.05 9.59 -9.97
C VAL A 3 28.49 9.32 -11.40
N ILE A 4 27.54 8.97 -12.26
CA ILE A 4 27.77 8.82 -13.70
C ILE A 4 27.52 10.16 -14.39
N THR A 5 28.38 10.54 -15.33
CA THR A 5 28.10 11.65 -16.26
C THR A 5 27.87 11.12 -17.67
N VAL A 6 26.85 11.66 -18.35
CA VAL A 6 26.52 11.30 -19.73
C VAL A 6 26.37 12.58 -20.56
N HIS A 7 27.27 12.74 -21.54
CA HIS A 7 27.34 13.91 -22.40
C HIS A 7 26.36 13.84 -23.59
N GLY A 8 26.27 14.95 -24.34
CA GLY A 8 25.45 15.07 -25.56
C GLY A 8 26.25 14.85 -26.86
N ILE A 9 25.60 14.97 -28.02
CA ILE A 9 26.15 14.64 -29.37
C ILE A 9 27.35 15.52 -29.79
N ARG A 10 27.52 16.72 -29.19
CA ARG A 10 28.53 17.71 -29.59
C ARG A 10 29.15 18.49 -28.42
N SER A 11 29.50 17.86 -27.32
CA SER A 11 30.22 18.55 -26.23
C SER A 11 31.70 18.75 -26.62
N ARG A 12 32.03 19.90 -27.22
CA ARG A 12 33.43 20.36 -27.37
C ARG A 12 34.07 20.76 -26.03
N ALA A 13 33.25 21.14 -25.05
CA ALA A 13 33.67 21.38 -23.67
C ALA A 13 33.47 20.11 -22.83
N ARG A 14 34.54 19.60 -22.23
CA ARG A 14 34.54 18.42 -21.35
C ARG A 14 34.05 18.78 -19.95
N TRP A 15 32.80 19.27 -19.88
CA TRP A 15 32.17 19.63 -18.61
C TRP A 15 32.15 18.46 -17.61
N ASP A 16 32.17 17.23 -18.12
CA ASP A 16 32.27 16.00 -17.34
C ASP A 16 33.62 15.85 -16.61
N GLU A 17 34.70 16.43 -17.15
CA GLU A 17 35.99 16.52 -16.44
C GLU A 17 35.97 17.62 -15.38
N THR A 18 35.51 18.81 -15.73
CA THR A 18 35.36 19.92 -14.78
C THR A 18 34.45 19.51 -13.61
N PHE A 19 33.37 18.78 -13.90
CA PHE A 19 32.45 18.25 -12.87
C PHE A 19 33.15 17.22 -11.96
N LYS A 20 33.97 16.33 -12.54
CA LYS A 20 34.76 15.34 -11.79
C LYS A 20 35.81 16.00 -10.89
N GLU A 21 36.34 17.16 -11.29
CA GLU A 21 37.39 17.88 -10.57
C GLU A 21 36.89 18.81 -9.46
N LEU A 22 35.56 18.99 -9.31
CA LEU A 22 34.97 19.81 -8.26
C LEU A 22 35.50 19.43 -6.88
N LYS A 23 36.09 20.41 -6.18
CA LYS A 23 36.72 20.22 -4.87
C LYS A 23 35.79 19.54 -3.85
N VAL A 24 34.52 19.91 -3.86
CA VAL A 24 33.48 19.37 -2.96
C VAL A 24 33.30 17.85 -3.08
N PHE A 25 33.57 17.26 -4.25
CA PHE A 25 33.50 15.81 -4.44
C PHE A 25 34.67 15.07 -3.82
N LYS A 26 35.88 15.64 -3.88
CA LYS A 26 37.05 15.09 -3.18
C LYS A 26 36.84 15.12 -1.67
N GLU A 27 36.31 16.23 -1.15
CA GLU A 27 36.00 16.42 0.28
C GLU A 27 34.92 15.45 0.79
N ASN A 28 34.00 15.00 -0.07
CA ASN A 28 32.89 14.10 0.29
C ASN A 28 33.05 12.66 -0.23
N ASN A 29 34.26 12.28 -0.67
CA ASN A 29 34.55 10.95 -1.22
C ASN A 29 33.55 10.49 -2.31
N VAL A 30 33.30 11.38 -3.27
CA VAL A 30 32.44 11.12 -4.43
C VAL A 30 33.29 10.71 -5.62
N GLU A 31 33.03 9.51 -6.14
CA GLU A 31 33.65 9.00 -7.36
C GLU A 31 32.78 9.39 -8.56
N VAL A 32 33.32 10.21 -9.47
CA VAL A 32 32.65 10.54 -10.74
C VAL A 32 33.22 9.69 -11.87
N VAL A 33 32.33 8.93 -12.54
CA VAL A 33 32.66 8.00 -13.62
C VAL A 33 32.01 8.48 -14.92
N ASN A 34 32.81 8.85 -15.91
CA ASN A 34 32.30 9.44 -17.14
C ASN A 34 31.99 8.34 -18.16
N PHE A 35 30.76 8.33 -18.68
CA PHE A 35 30.40 7.45 -19.80
C PHE A 35 30.63 8.17 -21.12
N ASN A 36 31.62 7.71 -21.87
CA ASN A 36 31.92 8.20 -23.21
C ASN A 36 31.54 7.15 -24.26
N TYR A 37 30.56 7.46 -25.11
CA TYR A 37 30.11 6.58 -26.18
C TYR A 37 30.84 6.78 -27.51
N GLY A 38 31.82 7.69 -27.55
CA GLY A 38 32.58 8.08 -28.74
C GLY A 38 31.85 9.10 -29.63
N TYR A 39 32.36 9.29 -30.85
CA TYR A 39 31.79 10.26 -31.78
C TYR A 39 30.49 9.75 -32.42
N LEU A 40 29.41 10.52 -32.28
CA LEU A 40 28.13 10.29 -32.95
C LEU A 40 27.76 11.54 -33.74
N THR A 41 27.51 11.41 -35.04
CA THR A 41 27.05 12.54 -35.87
C THR A 41 25.55 12.78 -35.68
N MET A 42 25.07 13.99 -36.02
CA MET A 42 23.61 14.28 -36.04
C MET A 42 22.85 13.30 -36.93
N VAL A 43 23.38 12.94 -38.11
CA VAL A 43 22.80 11.91 -38.98
C VAL A 43 22.82 10.52 -38.30
N GLY A 44 23.90 10.20 -37.59
CA GLY A 44 24.00 8.97 -36.81
C GLY A 44 23.02 8.89 -35.64
N PHE A 45 22.64 10.03 -35.06
CA PHE A 45 21.63 10.15 -34.03
C PHE A 45 20.21 9.88 -34.54
N ILE A 46 19.90 10.21 -35.81
CA ILE A 46 18.59 9.93 -36.44
C ILE A 46 18.36 8.42 -36.62
N LEU A 47 19.41 7.65 -36.84
CA LEU A 47 19.32 6.20 -37.09
C LEU A 47 19.07 5.41 -35.79
N LYS A 48 17.88 4.82 -35.66
CA LYS A 48 17.46 3.99 -34.49
C LYS A 48 18.46 2.88 -34.16
N VAL A 49 19.03 2.24 -35.17
CA VAL A 49 20.05 1.18 -34.99
C VAL A 49 21.30 1.70 -34.27
N ARG A 50 21.77 2.90 -34.63
CA ARG A 50 22.95 3.52 -33.99
C ARG A 50 22.64 3.97 -32.56
N ARG A 51 21.45 4.54 -32.29
CA ARG A 51 21.01 4.85 -30.92
C ARG A 51 20.96 3.59 -30.05
N ASN A 52 20.39 2.51 -30.56
CA ASN A 52 20.34 1.23 -29.85
C ASN A 52 21.72 0.64 -29.56
N LYS A 53 22.72 0.84 -30.44
CA LYS A 53 24.12 0.47 -30.15
C LYS A 53 24.67 1.26 -28.96
N VAL A 54 24.42 2.56 -28.88
CA VAL A 54 24.85 3.39 -27.75
C VAL A 54 24.15 2.99 -26.44
N ILE A 55 22.85 2.70 -26.48
CA ILE A 55 22.10 2.18 -25.33
C ILE A 55 22.69 0.85 -24.82
N LYS A 56 23.04 -0.07 -25.73
CA LYS A 56 23.71 -1.34 -25.36
C LYS A 56 25.09 -1.09 -24.75
N LYS A 57 25.88 -0.15 -25.30
CA LYS A 57 27.17 0.25 -24.71
C LYS A 57 26.99 0.81 -23.29
N PHE A 58 25.98 1.63 -23.07
CA PHE A 58 25.68 2.19 -21.74
C PHE A 58 25.24 1.10 -20.76
N GLN A 59 24.40 0.16 -21.18
CA GLN A 59 24.01 -0.98 -20.35
C GLN A 59 25.23 -1.84 -19.97
N LYS A 60 26.13 -2.13 -20.92
CA LYS A 60 27.36 -2.87 -20.62
C LYS A 60 28.25 -2.10 -19.64
N PHE A 61 28.48 -0.81 -19.89
CA PHE A 61 29.22 0.06 -18.98
C PHE A 61 28.62 0.07 -17.57
N TYR A 62 27.29 0.17 -17.46
CA TYR A 62 26.62 0.14 -16.17
C TYR A 62 26.87 -1.18 -15.45
N SER A 63 26.69 -2.30 -16.15
CA SER A 63 26.89 -3.66 -15.61
C SER A 63 28.32 -3.95 -15.19
N ASP A 64 29.30 -3.38 -15.90
CA ASP A 64 30.72 -3.61 -15.63
C ASP A 64 31.22 -2.78 -14.42
N ASN A 65 30.52 -1.69 -14.05
CA ASN A 65 31.03 -0.69 -13.08
C ASN A 65 30.15 -0.50 -11.82
N PHE A 66 28.89 -0.96 -11.82
CA PHE A 66 27.93 -0.65 -10.76
C PHE A 66 27.05 -1.85 -10.39
N ASN A 67 26.62 -1.88 -9.13
CA ASN A 67 25.70 -2.89 -8.60
C ASN A 67 24.32 -2.26 -8.33
N PRO A 68 23.20 -2.85 -8.79
CA PRO A 68 21.85 -2.38 -8.48
C PRO A 68 21.52 -2.26 -6.98
N THR A 69 22.22 -2.96 -6.09
CA THR A 69 22.02 -2.85 -4.63
C THR A 69 22.60 -1.58 -4.02
N ASP A 70 23.59 -0.96 -4.67
CA ASP A 70 24.13 0.37 -4.35
C ASP A 70 24.12 1.25 -5.61
N PRO A 71 22.94 1.73 -6.01
CA PRO A 71 22.77 2.37 -7.32
C PRO A 71 23.50 3.73 -7.38
N PRO A 72 24.20 4.01 -8.48
CA PRO A 72 24.88 5.30 -8.66
C PRO A 72 23.86 6.43 -8.85
N SER A 73 24.30 7.66 -8.63
CA SER A 73 23.59 8.85 -9.16
C SER A 73 24.03 9.12 -10.60
N ILE A 74 23.28 9.92 -11.36
CA ILE A 74 23.59 10.21 -12.76
C ILE A 74 23.27 11.65 -13.14
N VAL A 75 24.13 12.27 -13.96
CA VAL A 75 23.95 13.59 -14.56
C VAL A 75 23.93 13.44 -16.08
N CYS A 76 22.83 13.82 -16.71
CA CYS A 76 22.61 13.65 -18.14
C CYS A 76 22.34 14.96 -18.85
N HIS A 77 23.08 15.21 -19.93
CA HIS A 77 22.88 16.37 -20.78
C HIS A 77 22.37 16.00 -22.18
N SER A 78 21.35 16.70 -22.69
CA SER A 78 20.88 16.59 -24.09
C SER A 78 20.66 15.12 -24.48
N PHE A 79 21.37 14.59 -25.48
CA PHE A 79 21.24 13.18 -25.88
C PHE A 79 21.51 12.16 -24.76
N GLY A 80 22.33 12.52 -23.77
CA GLY A 80 22.51 11.71 -22.57
C GLY A 80 21.21 11.42 -21.84
N THR A 81 20.26 12.37 -21.83
CA THR A 81 18.93 12.17 -21.22
C THR A 81 18.13 11.08 -21.92
N TYR A 82 18.25 11.00 -23.25
CA TYR A 82 17.64 9.93 -24.05
C TYR A 82 18.29 8.57 -23.79
N ILE A 83 19.63 8.50 -23.68
CA ILE A 83 20.34 7.26 -23.38
C ILE A 83 19.91 6.74 -22.00
N PHE A 84 19.91 7.61 -20.99
CA PHE A 84 19.44 7.31 -19.65
C PHE A 84 18.01 6.78 -19.66
N TYR A 85 17.05 7.55 -20.18
CA TYR A 85 15.64 7.19 -20.16
C TYR A 85 15.36 5.91 -20.97
N SER A 86 15.98 5.77 -22.16
CA SER A 86 15.80 4.58 -23.00
C SER A 86 16.38 3.32 -22.37
N THR A 87 17.47 3.46 -21.61
CA THR A 87 18.06 2.35 -20.85
C THR A 87 17.16 1.97 -19.67
N LEU A 88 16.74 2.97 -18.90
CA LEU A 88 15.86 2.81 -17.75
C LEU A 88 14.54 2.11 -18.12
N ARG A 89 13.92 2.52 -19.22
CA ARG A 89 12.69 1.92 -19.75
C ARG A 89 12.89 0.47 -20.23
N LYS A 90 14.09 0.13 -20.69
CA LYS A 90 14.36 -1.18 -21.30
C LYS A 90 14.80 -2.23 -20.27
N TYR A 91 15.40 -1.81 -19.16
CA TYR A 91 15.99 -2.71 -18.18
C TYR A 91 15.58 -2.30 -16.77
N GLU A 92 14.56 -2.97 -16.21
CA GLU A 92 14.02 -2.70 -14.87
C GLU A 92 15.05 -2.86 -13.75
N VAL A 93 16.05 -3.71 -13.96
CA VAL A 93 17.15 -3.95 -13.01
C VAL A 93 18.12 -2.78 -12.88
N ILE A 94 18.11 -1.83 -13.83
CA ILE A 94 18.97 -0.65 -13.77
C ILE A 94 18.32 0.40 -12.87
N LYS A 95 19.05 0.79 -11.82
CA LYS A 95 18.58 1.70 -10.78
C LYS A 95 19.52 2.89 -10.61
N PHE A 96 18.97 4.03 -10.25
CA PHE A 96 19.71 5.24 -9.96
C PHE A 96 19.22 5.86 -8.65
N ASN A 97 20.16 6.40 -7.87
CA ASN A 97 19.80 7.10 -6.65
C ASN A 97 19.21 8.49 -6.99
N LYS A 98 20.07 9.43 -7.38
CA LYS A 98 19.68 10.77 -7.79
C LYS A 98 19.98 11.00 -9.27
N VAL A 99 19.06 11.63 -9.98
CA VAL A 99 19.16 11.91 -11.41
C VAL A 99 19.13 13.41 -11.62
N ILE A 100 20.13 13.97 -12.29
CA ILE A 100 20.11 15.35 -12.80
C ILE A 100 19.91 15.30 -14.30
N LEU A 101 18.91 16.02 -14.79
CA LEU A 101 18.64 16.20 -16.21
C LEU A 101 18.88 17.67 -16.57
N CYS A 102 19.71 17.94 -17.57
CA CYS A 102 19.92 19.29 -18.09
C CYS A 102 19.82 19.30 -19.62
N GLY A 103 19.21 20.35 -20.17
CA GLY A 103 18.94 20.43 -21.61
C GLY A 103 18.21 19.21 -22.17
N SER A 104 17.31 18.63 -21.37
CA SER A 104 16.63 17.37 -21.66
C SER A 104 15.85 17.41 -22.97
N ILE A 105 16.00 16.35 -23.77
CA ILE A 105 15.28 16.15 -25.04
C ILE A 105 14.14 15.14 -24.89
N LEU A 106 13.72 14.87 -23.66
CA LEU A 106 12.63 13.98 -23.33
C LEU A 106 11.28 14.67 -23.50
N LYS A 107 10.21 13.86 -23.60
CA LYS A 107 8.85 14.38 -23.70
C LYS A 107 8.44 15.09 -22.41
N HIS A 108 7.65 16.15 -22.55
CA HIS A 108 7.15 16.92 -21.41
C HIS A 108 6.18 16.09 -20.56
N ASP A 109 5.35 15.28 -21.20
CA ASP A 109 4.31 14.43 -20.61
C ASP A 109 4.82 13.06 -20.12
N LEU A 110 6.13 12.92 -19.88
CA LEU A 110 6.66 11.67 -19.32
C LEU A 110 6.14 11.44 -17.91
N ASP A 111 5.50 10.28 -17.71
CA ASP A 111 5.15 9.80 -16.38
C ASP A 111 6.38 9.19 -15.69
N TRP A 112 6.96 9.95 -14.76
CA TRP A 112 8.05 9.50 -13.90
C TRP A 112 7.55 8.65 -12.71
N GLY A 113 6.24 8.65 -12.43
CA GLY A 113 5.62 7.97 -11.28
C GLY A 113 6.00 6.51 -11.20
N ALA A 114 5.81 5.75 -12.30
CA ALA A 114 6.14 4.33 -12.37
C ALA A 114 7.62 4.04 -12.04
N TYR A 115 8.56 4.91 -12.44
CA TYR A 115 10.00 4.71 -12.18
C TYR A 115 10.39 5.02 -10.73
N PHE A 116 9.66 5.92 -10.06
CA PHE A 116 9.79 6.13 -8.63
C PHE A 116 9.16 4.96 -7.85
N GLU A 117 7.98 4.50 -8.27
CA GLU A 117 7.22 3.42 -7.63
C GLU A 117 7.93 2.06 -7.70
N ASN A 118 8.59 1.78 -8.84
CA ASN A 118 9.39 0.58 -9.05
C ASN A 118 10.80 0.66 -8.41
N GLY A 119 11.12 1.76 -7.72
CA GLY A 119 12.41 1.97 -7.07
C GLY A 119 13.59 2.05 -8.05
N GLN A 120 13.34 2.38 -9.32
CA GLN A 120 14.37 2.56 -10.32
C GLN A 120 15.05 3.93 -10.22
N ILE A 121 14.35 4.95 -9.71
CA ILE A 121 14.92 6.28 -9.41
C ILE A 121 14.47 6.70 -8.01
N LYS A 122 15.33 7.33 -7.20
CA LYS A 122 14.90 7.93 -5.92
C LYS A 122 14.51 9.40 -6.01
N ALA A 123 15.16 10.18 -6.87
CA ALA A 123 14.81 11.58 -7.12
C ALA A 123 15.36 12.10 -8.46
N ILE A 124 14.65 13.06 -9.05
CA ILE A 124 15.05 13.79 -10.26
C ILE A 124 15.17 15.29 -9.94
N TYR A 125 16.26 15.90 -10.39
CA TYR A 125 16.45 17.34 -10.49
C TYR A 125 16.50 17.71 -11.97
N ASN A 126 15.43 18.34 -12.48
CA ASN A 126 15.34 18.83 -13.84
C ASN A 126 15.78 20.30 -13.88
N ASP A 127 16.94 20.56 -14.46
CA ASP A 127 17.49 21.88 -14.71
C ASP A 127 17.10 22.32 -16.13
N TYR A 128 16.16 23.24 -16.25
CA TYR A 128 15.53 23.60 -17.52
C TYR A 128 15.46 25.12 -17.73
N GLY A 129 15.22 25.54 -18.98
CA GLY A 129 15.01 26.95 -19.33
C GLY A 129 16.02 27.54 -20.33
N ILE A 130 16.54 26.70 -21.24
CA ILE A 130 17.24 27.17 -22.43
C ILE A 130 16.30 28.01 -23.30
N GLN A 131 16.69 29.24 -23.62
CA GLN A 131 15.99 30.11 -24.58
C GLN A 131 16.41 29.87 -26.05
N ASP A 132 17.45 29.06 -26.25
CA ASP A 132 18.07 28.82 -27.56
C ASP A 132 17.12 28.10 -28.55
N LYS A 133 17.13 28.58 -29.80
CA LYS A 133 16.26 28.14 -30.90
C LYS A 133 16.60 26.73 -31.41
N VAL A 134 17.70 26.12 -30.94
CA VAL A 134 18.14 24.77 -31.35
C VAL A 134 17.22 23.66 -30.80
N VAL A 135 16.47 23.91 -29.71
CA VAL A 135 15.48 22.95 -29.17
C VAL A 135 14.30 22.73 -30.13
N LYS A 136 14.07 23.62 -31.11
CA LYS A 136 13.04 23.44 -32.17
C LYS A 136 13.27 22.20 -33.04
N TYR A 137 14.50 21.68 -33.13
CA TYR A 137 14.80 20.52 -33.99
C TYR A 137 14.50 19.16 -33.32
N SER A 138 14.22 19.11 -32.01
CA SER A 138 13.94 17.86 -31.29
C SER A 138 12.59 17.22 -31.70
N LYS A 139 11.54 18.04 -31.89
CA LYS A 139 10.21 17.57 -32.35
C LYS A 139 10.18 17.14 -33.82
N VAL A 140 11.05 17.70 -34.67
CA VAL A 140 11.06 17.42 -36.12
C VAL A 140 11.90 16.17 -36.46
N VAL A 141 12.89 15.84 -35.62
CA VAL A 141 13.90 14.81 -35.94
C VAL A 141 13.70 13.49 -35.19
N LEU A 142 12.98 13.48 -34.06
CA LEU A 142 12.67 12.28 -33.30
C LEU A 142 11.18 12.20 -32.91
N LYS A 143 10.48 11.16 -33.40
CA LYS A 143 9.10 10.84 -32.97
C LYS A 143 8.97 10.58 -31.45
N ASP A 144 10.09 10.20 -30.81
CA ASP A 144 10.19 9.91 -29.37
C ASP A 144 10.89 11.04 -28.57
N GLY A 145 11.26 12.15 -29.22
CA GLY A 145 11.90 13.30 -28.57
C GLY A 145 10.88 14.34 -28.09
N GLY A 146 11.31 15.24 -27.22
CA GLY A 146 10.48 16.34 -26.71
C GLY A 146 11.27 17.53 -26.20
N ASN A 147 10.57 18.46 -25.56
CA ASN A 147 11.05 19.80 -25.20
C ASN A 147 11.16 20.03 -23.68
N SER A 148 11.35 18.97 -22.88
CA SER A 148 11.35 19.11 -21.42
C SER A 148 12.50 19.97 -20.86
N GLY A 149 13.61 20.13 -21.61
CA GLY A 149 14.69 21.06 -21.28
C GLY A 149 14.35 22.54 -21.50
N GLN A 150 13.26 22.84 -22.23
CA GLN A 150 12.78 24.21 -22.45
C GLN A 150 11.62 24.56 -21.50
N ILE A 151 10.65 23.65 -21.36
CA ILE A 151 9.39 23.93 -20.64
C ILE A 151 9.22 23.15 -19.34
N GLY A 152 10.19 22.30 -18.98
CA GLY A 152 10.06 21.38 -17.85
C GLY A 152 9.30 20.10 -18.24
N PHE A 153 9.04 19.23 -17.27
CA PHE A 153 8.08 18.13 -17.37
C PHE A 153 6.71 18.59 -16.86
N ALA A 154 5.64 17.93 -17.33
CA ALA A 154 4.28 18.17 -16.86
C ALA A 154 4.24 17.92 -15.36
N GLU A 155 3.65 18.85 -14.60
CA GLU A 155 3.37 18.59 -13.19
C GLU A 155 2.28 17.53 -13.09
N PRO A 156 2.53 16.40 -12.41
CA PRO A 156 1.46 15.46 -12.12
C PRO A 156 0.42 16.15 -11.23
N SER A 157 -0.86 15.89 -11.48
CA SER A 157 -2.00 16.42 -10.72
C SER A 157 -1.92 16.18 -9.20
N ARG A 158 -1.02 15.29 -8.75
CA ARG A 158 -0.59 15.10 -7.35
C ARG A 158 0.95 15.22 -7.31
N GLN A 159 1.49 16.34 -6.82
CA GLN A 159 2.93 16.67 -6.87
C GLN A 159 3.81 15.54 -6.26
N PRO A 160 4.67 14.86 -7.03
CA PRO A 160 5.64 13.93 -6.45
C PRO A 160 6.77 14.74 -5.81
N SER A 161 6.99 14.54 -4.51
CA SER A 161 8.12 15.11 -3.75
C SER A 161 9.51 14.68 -4.27
N CYS A 162 9.57 13.85 -5.31
CA CYS A 162 10.76 13.28 -5.92
C CYS A 162 11.19 13.96 -7.24
N LEU A 163 10.38 14.85 -7.84
CA LEU A 163 10.75 15.63 -9.03
C LEU A 163 10.94 17.10 -8.64
N THR A 164 12.18 17.57 -8.62
CA THR A 164 12.52 18.99 -8.44
C THR A 164 12.71 19.60 -9.82
N GLN A 165 11.98 20.66 -10.15
CA GLN A 165 12.14 21.40 -11.41
C GLN A 165 12.68 22.80 -11.11
N VAL A 166 13.82 23.16 -11.68
CA VAL A 166 14.42 24.49 -11.52
C VAL A 166 14.53 25.15 -12.87
N LYS A 167 13.75 26.23 -13.04
CA LYS A 167 13.80 27.07 -14.23
C LYS A 167 14.92 28.10 -14.09
N ASN A 168 15.85 28.09 -15.02
CA ASN A 168 16.92 29.08 -15.13
C ASN A 168 16.82 29.79 -16.48
N ASN A 169 17.18 31.07 -16.55
CA ASN A 169 17.17 31.84 -17.79
C ASN A 169 18.52 31.69 -18.52
N TYR A 170 18.73 30.56 -19.18
CA TYR A 170 19.97 30.31 -19.91
C TYR A 170 19.92 30.92 -21.31
N HIS A 171 20.91 31.77 -21.61
CA HIS A 171 21.06 32.40 -22.93
C HIS A 171 21.75 31.48 -23.95
N ASP A 172 22.59 30.55 -23.50
CA ASP A 172 23.26 29.55 -24.35
C ASP A 172 23.15 28.12 -23.80
N HIS A 173 23.42 27.13 -24.64
CA HIS A 173 23.42 25.71 -24.26
C HIS A 173 24.59 25.30 -23.33
N SER A 174 25.57 26.18 -23.12
CA SER A 174 26.77 25.92 -22.31
C SER A 174 26.64 26.43 -20.87
N SER A 175 25.66 27.27 -20.59
CA SER A 175 25.45 27.95 -19.31
C SER A 175 25.24 26.99 -18.14
N TYR A 176 24.78 25.76 -18.41
CA TYR A 176 24.70 24.68 -17.42
C TYR A 176 26.06 24.27 -16.85
N PHE A 177 27.14 24.47 -17.60
CA PHE A 177 28.45 23.90 -17.31
C PHE A 177 29.40 24.89 -16.64
N LEU A 178 28.89 26.05 -16.19
CA LEU A 178 29.66 26.93 -15.33
C LEU A 178 30.00 26.19 -14.04
N GLU A 179 31.27 26.18 -13.65
CA GLU A 179 31.75 25.46 -12.45
C GLU A 179 30.96 25.86 -11.20
N ILE A 180 30.69 27.17 -11.03
CA ILE A 180 29.88 27.68 -9.93
C ILE A 180 28.45 27.13 -9.95
N HIS A 181 27.84 26.97 -11.12
CA HIS A 181 26.51 26.39 -11.22
C HIS A 181 26.52 24.91 -10.83
N MET A 182 27.46 24.15 -11.38
CA MET A 182 27.61 22.73 -11.06
C MET A 182 27.91 22.51 -9.58
N ARG A 183 28.71 23.38 -8.94
CA ARG A 183 29.00 23.34 -7.51
C ARG A 183 27.78 23.69 -6.65
N GLU A 184 27.19 24.86 -6.88
CA GLU A 184 26.15 25.41 -6.00
C GLU A 184 24.78 24.75 -6.18
N LYS A 185 24.49 24.19 -7.36
CA LYS A 185 23.22 23.53 -7.65
C LYS A 185 23.37 22.02 -7.66
N TRP A 186 24.15 21.47 -8.58
CA TRP A 186 24.19 20.03 -8.83
C TRP A 186 24.91 19.26 -7.71
N ALA A 187 26.14 19.64 -7.39
CA ALA A 187 26.92 18.96 -6.35
C ALA A 187 26.28 19.11 -4.98
N LYS A 188 25.82 20.32 -4.63
CA LYS A 188 25.06 20.56 -3.39
C LYS A 188 23.81 19.69 -3.29
N TRP A 189 23.01 19.57 -4.35
CA TRP A 189 21.82 18.71 -4.35
C TRP A 189 22.15 17.21 -4.31
N LEU A 190 23.20 16.77 -5.01
CA LEU A 190 23.68 15.37 -4.96
C LEU A 190 24.15 14.98 -3.56
N LEU A 191 24.89 15.86 -2.89
CA LEU A 191 25.50 15.62 -1.58
C LEU A 191 24.53 15.76 -0.40
N GLN A 192 23.43 16.49 -0.57
CA GLN A 192 22.39 16.56 0.48
C GLN A 192 21.97 15.14 0.88
N PRO A 193 22.21 14.70 2.12
CA PRO A 193 21.57 13.49 2.62
C PRO A 193 20.08 13.68 2.40
N ARG A 194 19.34 12.67 1.93
CA ARG A 194 17.89 12.73 2.11
C ARG A 194 17.69 12.52 3.61
N ILE A 195 17.77 13.62 4.36
CA ILE A 195 17.65 13.63 5.80
C ILE A 195 16.30 12.97 6.10
N ALA A 196 16.34 11.90 6.88
CA ALA A 196 15.20 11.33 7.60
C ALA A 196 14.47 12.35 8.51
N ASN A 197 14.91 13.61 8.51
CA ASN A 197 14.36 14.77 9.20
C ASN A 197 14.18 15.94 8.21
N ARG A 198 13.45 15.75 7.11
CA ARG A 198 12.40 16.75 6.89
C ARG A 198 11.36 16.42 7.95
N THR A 199 11.41 17.12 9.08
CA THR A 199 10.14 17.57 9.66
C THR A 199 9.43 18.23 8.49
N PHE A 200 8.51 17.51 7.86
CA PHE A 200 7.51 18.17 7.07
C PHE A 200 6.93 19.24 7.99
N LYS A 201 7.17 20.50 7.66
CA LYS A 201 6.36 21.55 8.22
C LYS A 201 4.96 21.23 7.71
N TYR A 202 4.12 20.76 8.64
CA TYR A 202 2.67 20.66 8.51
C TYR A 202 2.18 21.56 7.39
N ASN A 203 1.70 20.97 6.31
CA ASN A 203 1.08 21.77 5.26
C ASN A 203 -0.26 22.24 5.82
N LYS A 204 -0.28 23.48 6.35
CA LYS A 204 -1.50 24.16 6.82
C LYS A 204 -2.63 24.17 5.78
N LYS A 205 -2.34 23.87 4.51
CA LYS A 205 -3.30 23.75 3.40
C LYS A 205 -3.83 22.33 3.19
N ILE A 206 -3.68 21.40 4.13
CA ILE A 206 -4.33 20.07 4.10
C ILE A 206 -5.69 20.10 4.80
N LEU A 207 -5.93 21.03 5.72
CA LEU A 207 -7.26 21.28 6.28
C LEU A 207 -7.88 22.50 5.60
N ARG A 208 -7.96 22.45 4.27
CA ARG A 208 -8.68 23.48 3.52
C ARG A 208 -10.16 23.40 3.84
N PRO A 209 -10.91 24.49 3.67
CA PRO A 209 -12.37 24.45 3.73
C PRO A 209 -12.94 23.25 2.98
N GLU A 210 -12.43 22.95 1.78
CA GLU A 210 -12.94 21.81 0.98
C GLU A 210 -12.79 20.43 1.64
N ILE A 211 -11.76 20.23 2.48
CA ILE A 211 -11.55 18.96 3.21
C ILE A 211 -12.42 18.92 4.47
N ILE A 212 -12.60 20.07 5.11
CA ILE A 212 -13.56 20.20 6.21
C ILE A 212 -14.98 19.99 5.68
N ASP A 213 -15.33 20.58 4.54
CA ASP A 213 -16.62 20.44 3.86
C ASP A 213 -16.96 18.97 3.62
N ARG A 214 -15.99 18.10 3.30
CA ARG A 214 -16.22 16.65 3.14
C ARG A 214 -16.74 15.99 4.43
N ILE A 215 -16.28 16.42 5.61
CA ILE A 215 -16.85 15.96 6.89
C ILE A 215 -18.33 16.34 6.94
N TYR A 216 -18.66 17.54 6.45
CA TYR A 216 -20.01 18.07 6.51
C TYR A 216 -20.95 17.51 5.43
N GLN A 217 -20.41 17.10 4.29
CA GLN A 217 -21.15 16.35 3.26
C GLN A 217 -21.60 14.97 3.74
N ASN A 218 -20.95 14.43 4.77
CA ASN A 218 -21.29 13.16 5.42
C ASN A 218 -22.17 13.33 6.68
N PHE A 219 -22.61 14.55 7.01
CA PHE A 219 -23.71 14.70 7.95
C PHE A 219 -24.99 14.30 7.24
N GLU A 220 -25.40 13.05 7.44
CA GLU A 220 -26.77 12.70 7.14
C GLU A 220 -27.73 13.49 8.04
N GLU A 221 -28.93 13.73 7.50
CA GLU A 221 -30.05 14.31 8.23
C GLU A 221 -30.29 13.56 9.54
N ASP A 222 -30.73 14.30 10.55
CA ASP A 222 -31.00 13.88 11.93
C ASP A 222 -31.25 12.37 12.12
N ASN A 223 -30.22 11.65 12.58
CA ASN A 223 -30.29 10.20 12.75
C ASN A 223 -31.21 9.76 13.90
N ASN A 224 -31.94 10.68 14.54
CA ASN A 224 -32.81 10.43 15.69
C ASN A 224 -32.11 9.60 16.77
N ILE A 225 -30.78 9.70 16.88
CA ILE A 225 -29.95 8.95 17.82
C ILE A 225 -29.00 9.92 18.49
N ARG A 226 -29.02 9.92 19.83
CA ARG A 226 -27.99 10.56 20.62
C ARG A 226 -26.91 9.53 20.91
N PHE A 227 -25.79 9.65 20.23
CA PHE A 227 -24.68 8.72 20.35
C PHE A 227 -24.01 8.83 21.73
N GLN A 228 -23.99 7.71 22.46
CA GLN A 228 -23.23 7.58 23.70
C GLN A 228 -21.76 7.27 23.38
N SER A 229 -21.54 6.33 22.46
CA SER A 229 -20.19 6.00 22.00
C SER A 229 -20.16 5.71 20.50
N VAL A 230 -19.12 6.18 19.82
CA VAL A 230 -18.81 5.80 18.44
C VAL A 230 -17.38 5.30 18.36
N VAL A 231 -17.19 4.16 17.68
CA VAL A 231 -15.89 3.53 17.48
C VAL A 231 -15.62 3.41 15.99
N TYR A 232 -14.54 4.02 15.54
CA TYR A 232 -14.05 3.98 14.17
C TYR A 232 -12.76 3.18 14.12
N LYS A 233 -12.83 1.90 13.73
CA LYS A 233 -11.64 1.11 13.43
C LYS A 233 -11.46 1.00 11.93
N GLY A 234 -10.33 1.48 11.42
CA GLY A 234 -9.92 1.31 10.02
C GLY A 234 -8.62 0.52 9.93
N ARG A 235 -8.43 -0.16 8.79
CA ARG A 235 -7.16 -0.76 8.40
C ARG A 235 -6.81 -0.36 6.99
N VAL A 236 -5.54 -0.05 6.73
CA VAL A 236 -5.04 0.23 5.38
C VAL A 236 -3.92 -0.73 5.01
N ASP A 237 -4.07 -1.38 3.85
CA ASP A 237 -3.02 -2.25 3.31
C ASP A 237 -2.04 -1.50 2.38
N THR A 238 -1.02 -2.22 1.91
CA THR A 238 0.01 -1.66 1.02
C THR A 238 -0.49 -1.27 -0.37
N LYS A 239 -1.69 -1.74 -0.79
CA LYS A 239 -2.36 -1.35 -2.04
C LYS A 239 -3.22 -0.09 -1.85
N GLY A 240 -3.45 0.33 -0.61
CA GLY A 240 -4.31 1.47 -0.29
C GLY A 240 -5.77 1.10 -0.13
N ASN A 241 -6.09 -0.19 0.06
CA ASN A 241 -7.44 -0.60 0.41
C ASN A 241 -7.73 -0.25 1.87
N TYR A 242 -8.90 0.32 2.12
CA TYR A 242 -9.40 0.69 3.43
C TYR A 242 -10.47 -0.29 3.90
N TYR A 243 -10.22 -0.95 5.01
CA TYR A 243 -11.15 -1.90 5.64
C TYR A 243 -11.68 -1.27 6.90
N ALA A 244 -12.98 -0.99 6.93
CA ALA A 244 -13.65 -0.36 8.05
C ALA A 244 -14.34 -1.40 8.93
N HIS A 245 -14.29 -1.20 10.24
CA HIS A 245 -15.15 -1.85 11.21
C HIS A 245 -15.59 -0.82 12.25
N TYR A 246 -16.79 -0.27 12.05
CA TYR A 246 -17.32 0.78 12.89
C TYR A 246 -18.37 0.22 13.85
N LYS A 247 -18.52 0.87 15.00
CA LYS A 247 -19.55 0.57 15.99
C LYS A 247 -20.16 1.86 16.50
N ILE A 248 -21.46 1.87 16.67
CA ILE A 248 -22.19 2.96 17.31
C ILE A 248 -23.00 2.38 18.47
N SER A 249 -23.16 3.18 19.52
CA SER A 249 -24.14 2.93 20.58
C SER A 249 -24.75 4.26 21.00
N GLY A 250 -26.05 4.29 21.22
CA GLY A 250 -26.76 5.52 21.53
C GLY A 250 -28.19 5.30 22.01
N VAL A 251 -28.83 6.41 22.35
CA VAL A 251 -30.23 6.43 22.78
C VAL A 251 -31.08 6.98 21.65
N VAL A 252 -32.11 6.22 21.28
CA VAL A 252 -33.10 6.59 20.27
C VAL A 252 -33.90 7.80 20.76
N GLN A 253 -33.96 8.86 19.94
CA GLN A 253 -34.63 10.13 20.23
C GLN A 253 -36.09 10.15 19.77
N ASP A 254 -36.40 9.40 18.70
CA ASP A 254 -37.73 9.16 18.14
C ASP A 254 -37.78 7.76 17.51
N ASN A 255 -38.97 7.20 17.30
CA ASN A 255 -39.11 5.81 16.86
C ASN A 255 -38.39 5.55 15.52
N ILE A 256 -37.53 4.53 15.48
CA ILE A 256 -36.78 4.14 14.28
C ILE A 256 -36.94 2.65 13.99
N SER A 257 -37.07 2.29 12.71
CA SER A 257 -37.01 0.90 12.23
C SER A 257 -35.84 0.65 11.29
N GLN A 258 -35.14 1.71 10.91
CA GLN A 258 -34.06 1.70 9.94
C GLN A 258 -33.00 2.72 10.38
N TYR A 259 -31.75 2.45 10.03
CA TYR A 259 -30.63 3.36 10.23
C TYR A 259 -29.97 3.63 8.88
N LEU A 260 -29.81 4.90 8.56
CA LEU A 260 -29.15 5.34 7.33
C LEU A 260 -27.66 5.52 7.60
N ILE A 261 -26.84 5.17 6.61
CA ILE A 261 -25.43 5.46 6.66
C ILE A 261 -24.88 5.82 5.29
N THR A 262 -24.13 6.92 5.24
CA THR A 262 -23.33 7.32 4.08
C THR A 262 -21.84 7.15 4.37
N THR A 263 -21.13 6.58 3.39
CA THR A 263 -19.67 6.48 3.38
C THR A 263 -19.11 7.18 2.15
N THR A 264 -17.92 7.74 2.27
CA THR A 264 -17.27 8.45 1.15
C THR A 264 -15.80 8.11 1.04
N ALA A 265 -15.32 8.01 -0.19
CA ALA A 265 -13.94 7.70 -0.49
C ALA A 265 -13.57 8.24 -1.88
N ASP A 266 -12.30 8.57 -2.11
CA ASP A 266 -11.76 8.89 -3.43
C ASP A 266 -11.60 7.57 -4.25
N SER A 267 -12.71 6.83 -4.43
CA SER A 267 -12.76 5.54 -5.13
C SER A 267 -13.86 5.49 -6.17
N THR A 268 -13.66 4.61 -7.16
CA THR A 268 -14.64 4.29 -8.21
C THR A 268 -15.37 2.97 -7.93
N ASN A 269 -15.24 2.38 -6.73
CA ASN A 269 -15.92 1.13 -6.44
C ASN A 269 -17.44 1.27 -6.55
N GLU A 270 -18.06 0.22 -7.06
CA GLU A 270 -19.50 -0.03 -6.96
C GLU A 270 -19.84 -0.62 -5.59
N ASN A 271 -21.12 -0.53 -5.18
CA ASN A 271 -21.55 -0.99 -3.86
C ASN A 271 -21.25 -2.49 -3.59
N ASP A 272 -21.28 -3.32 -4.63
CA ASP A 272 -21.10 -4.77 -4.57
C ASP A 272 -19.65 -5.15 -4.24
N GLU A 273 -18.69 -4.30 -4.63
CA GLU A 273 -17.27 -4.45 -4.31
C GLU A 273 -16.93 -4.09 -2.86
N MET A 274 -17.82 -3.39 -2.16
CA MET A 274 -17.56 -2.93 -0.79
C MET A 274 -17.78 -4.02 0.26
N ASP A 275 -18.52 -5.08 -0.06
CA ASP A 275 -18.94 -6.12 0.88
C ASP A 275 -19.46 -5.52 2.20
N PHE A 276 -20.40 -4.57 2.08
CA PHE A 276 -20.98 -3.89 3.23
C PHE A 276 -21.82 -4.86 4.05
N GLN A 277 -21.54 -4.95 5.35
CA GLN A 277 -22.24 -5.85 6.27
C GLN A 277 -22.55 -5.12 7.57
N ALA A 278 -23.77 -5.29 8.08
CA ALA A 278 -24.22 -4.72 9.35
C ALA A 278 -24.71 -5.79 10.32
N TYR A 279 -24.55 -5.50 11.61
CA TYR A 279 -24.80 -6.38 12.74
C TYR A 279 -25.41 -5.59 13.89
N ASP A 280 -26.28 -6.24 14.67
CA ASP A 280 -26.75 -5.71 15.95
C ASP A 280 -25.73 -5.95 17.08
N ASP A 281 -26.06 -5.49 18.29
CA ASP A 281 -25.22 -5.68 19.49
C ASP A 281 -25.01 -7.13 19.90
N SER A 282 -25.88 -8.05 19.48
CA SER A 282 -25.72 -9.49 19.72
C SER A 282 -24.76 -10.14 18.71
N GLY A 283 -24.39 -9.41 17.65
CA GLY A 283 -23.61 -9.93 16.53
C GLY A 283 -24.47 -10.60 15.45
N LYS A 284 -25.80 -10.50 15.53
CA LYS A 284 -26.69 -11.01 14.50
C LYS A 284 -26.63 -10.11 13.27
N LYS A 285 -26.49 -10.72 12.09
CA LYS A 285 -26.46 -9.99 10.81
C LYS A 285 -27.83 -9.35 10.51
N LEU A 286 -27.79 -8.08 10.13
CA LEU A 286 -28.96 -7.29 9.74
C LEU A 286 -29.07 -7.20 8.21
N ASN A 287 -30.29 -6.95 7.73
CA ASN A 287 -30.54 -6.71 6.31
C ASN A 287 -30.08 -5.30 5.94
N VAL A 288 -29.44 -5.18 4.77
CA VAL A 288 -28.93 -3.90 4.26
C VAL A 288 -29.36 -3.73 2.81
N ASP A 289 -29.98 -2.60 2.51
CA ASP A 289 -30.29 -2.17 1.14
C ASP A 289 -29.38 -1.01 0.73
N VAL A 290 -29.09 -0.91 -0.57
CA VAL A 290 -28.38 0.23 -1.14
C VAL A 290 -29.41 1.30 -1.50
N ARG A 291 -29.28 2.48 -0.90
CA ARG A 291 -30.12 3.65 -1.21
C ARG A 291 -29.55 4.46 -2.36
N ALA A 292 -28.23 4.67 -2.36
CA ALA A 292 -27.52 5.43 -3.40
C ALA A 292 -26.13 4.84 -3.65
N ASP A 293 -25.77 4.71 -4.93
CA ASP A 293 -24.50 4.16 -5.40
C ASP A 293 -23.74 5.19 -6.26
N ASP A 294 -23.59 6.40 -5.72
CA ASP A 294 -22.98 7.52 -6.42
C ASP A 294 -21.46 7.39 -6.46
N LEU A 295 -20.82 8.03 -7.46
CA LEU A 295 -19.36 8.06 -7.53
C LEU A 295 -18.81 8.71 -6.25
N GLN A 296 -17.91 8.04 -5.54
CA GLN A 296 -17.30 8.47 -4.27
C GLN A 296 -18.24 8.55 -3.05
N HIS A 297 -19.55 8.36 -3.20
CA HIS A 297 -20.55 8.47 -2.13
C HIS A 297 -21.50 7.27 -2.17
N LYS A 298 -21.61 6.52 -1.07
CA LYS A 298 -22.47 5.33 -0.98
C LYS A 298 -23.36 5.42 0.23
N THR A 299 -24.65 5.22 0.04
CA THR A 299 -25.63 5.29 1.10
C THR A 299 -26.35 3.96 1.25
N PHE A 300 -26.39 3.44 2.47
CA PHE A 300 -27.00 2.16 2.82
C PHE A 300 -28.12 2.38 3.86
N ILE A 301 -29.16 1.55 3.77
CA ILE A 301 -30.23 1.46 4.76
C ILE A 301 -30.05 0.14 5.50
N ILE A 302 -29.76 0.22 6.80
CA ILE A 302 -29.70 -0.91 7.70
C ILE A 302 -31.10 -1.09 8.31
N HIS A 303 -31.73 -2.24 8.06
CA HIS A 303 -33.04 -2.56 8.64
C HIS A 303 -32.86 -3.18 10.01
N LEU A 304 -33.51 -2.59 11.02
CA LEU A 304 -33.51 -3.11 12.38
C LEU A 304 -34.49 -4.28 12.49
N ASP A 305 -34.16 -5.29 13.29
CA ASP A 305 -35.04 -6.46 13.51
C ASP A 305 -36.39 -6.10 14.14
N LYS A 306 -36.43 -4.99 14.89
CA LYS A 306 -37.64 -4.43 15.47
C LYS A 306 -37.59 -2.91 15.39
N THR A 307 -38.76 -2.28 15.41
CA THR A 307 -38.85 -0.84 15.65
C THR A 307 -38.38 -0.55 17.08
N LEU A 308 -37.38 0.31 17.20
CA LEU A 308 -36.94 0.86 18.47
C LEU A 308 -37.75 2.11 18.78
N VAL A 309 -38.24 2.22 20.02
CA VAL A 309 -38.97 3.39 20.48
C VAL A 309 -38.06 4.38 21.19
N LYS A 310 -38.52 5.63 21.30
CA LYS A 310 -37.82 6.69 22.04
C LYS A 310 -37.36 6.22 23.42
N GLY A 311 -36.08 6.41 23.72
CA GLY A 311 -35.45 6.03 24.97
C GLY A 311 -34.82 4.64 24.97
N GLU A 312 -35.10 3.78 23.99
CA GLU A 312 -34.37 2.52 23.83
C GLU A 312 -32.93 2.75 23.39
N ILE A 313 -32.07 1.79 23.73
CA ILE A 313 -30.67 1.77 23.30
C ILE A 313 -30.59 1.08 21.95
N ILE A 314 -29.88 1.72 21.04
CA ILE A 314 -29.43 1.12 19.80
C ILE A 314 -27.92 0.89 19.91
N GLY A 315 -27.47 -0.27 19.44
CA GLY A 315 -26.09 -0.45 19.07
C GLY A 315 -25.99 -1.29 17.80
N LEU A 316 -25.06 -0.84 16.96
CA LEU A 316 -24.86 -1.37 15.62
C LEU A 316 -23.37 -1.47 15.36
N SER A 317 -22.99 -2.50 14.62
CA SER A 317 -21.66 -2.65 14.07
C SER A 317 -21.75 -2.89 12.57
N TYR A 318 -20.87 -2.26 11.79
CA TYR A 318 -20.84 -2.47 10.36
C TYR A 318 -19.41 -2.47 9.82
N LYS A 319 -19.21 -3.23 8.76
CA LYS A 319 -17.93 -3.46 8.08
C LYS A 319 -18.07 -3.17 6.61
N PHE A 320 -17.06 -2.56 6.00
CA PHE A 320 -17.03 -2.30 4.56
C PHE A 320 -15.60 -2.09 4.05
N LEU A 321 -15.43 -2.25 2.75
CA LEU A 321 -14.18 -2.09 2.03
C LEU A 321 -14.27 -0.93 1.04
N TRP A 322 -13.25 -0.08 1.01
CA TRP A 322 -12.96 0.79 -0.12
C TRP A 322 -11.62 0.41 -0.73
N LYS A 323 -11.59 0.02 -2.00
CA LYS A 323 -10.34 -0.36 -2.67
C LYS A 323 -9.56 0.86 -3.13
N ASN A 324 -8.24 0.79 -3.01
CA ASN A 324 -7.29 1.78 -3.55
C ASN A 324 -7.56 3.25 -3.17
N THR A 325 -8.22 3.53 -2.05
CA THR A 325 -8.61 4.89 -1.68
C THR A 325 -7.56 5.63 -0.84
N MET A 326 -6.65 4.92 -0.17
CA MET A 326 -5.68 5.54 0.75
C MET A 326 -4.25 5.53 0.18
N SER A 327 -3.60 6.69 0.17
CA SER A 327 -2.23 6.84 -0.32
C SER A 327 -1.16 6.73 0.78
N VAL A 328 -0.93 5.50 1.30
CA VAL A 328 0.10 5.25 2.33
C VAL A 328 1.52 5.69 1.94
N ARG A 329 1.80 5.81 0.63
CA ARG A 329 3.12 6.23 0.09
C ARG A 329 3.25 7.74 -0.11
N ARG A 330 2.15 8.46 -0.31
CA ARG A 330 2.17 9.91 -0.58
C ARG A 330 1.70 10.73 0.64
N GLY A 331 1.03 10.08 1.57
CA GLY A 331 0.31 10.73 2.67
C GLY A 331 -1.14 10.92 2.29
N ASP A 332 -2.01 10.88 3.27
CA ASP A 332 -3.45 10.98 3.07
C ASP A 332 -4.16 11.46 4.35
N THR A 333 -5.47 11.61 4.24
CA THR A 333 -6.37 11.93 5.36
C THR A 333 -7.55 10.97 5.42
N ASP A 334 -7.98 10.65 6.63
CA ASP A 334 -9.25 9.95 6.91
C ASP A 334 -10.13 10.84 7.80
N HIS A 335 -11.45 10.72 7.66
CA HIS A 335 -12.43 11.65 8.20
C HIS A 335 -13.53 10.94 8.96
N TYR A 336 -13.82 11.40 10.18
CA TYR A 336 -14.81 10.79 11.06
C TYR A 336 -15.81 11.83 11.55
N ASN A 337 -17.10 11.53 11.39
CA ASN A 337 -18.19 12.32 11.95
C ASN A 337 -18.37 11.96 13.44
N ILE A 338 -18.32 12.94 14.33
CA ILE A 338 -18.50 12.71 15.78
C ILE A 338 -19.61 13.57 16.37
N LYS A 339 -20.39 14.26 15.53
CA LYS A 339 -21.42 15.18 16.00
C LYS A 339 -22.47 14.43 16.82
N GLY A 340 -22.72 14.94 18.02
CA GLY A 340 -23.67 14.34 18.97
C GLY A 340 -23.16 13.09 19.70
N ALA A 341 -21.95 12.59 19.38
CA ALA A 341 -21.30 11.52 20.15
C ALA A 341 -20.67 12.04 21.43
N SER A 342 -20.83 11.31 22.53
CA SER A 342 -20.24 11.68 23.82
C SER A 342 -18.82 11.13 23.98
N LYS A 343 -18.62 9.85 23.67
CA LYS A 343 -17.31 9.19 23.66
C LYS A 343 -16.94 8.71 22.26
N VAL A 344 -15.72 8.98 21.83
CA VAL A 344 -15.23 8.57 20.50
C VAL A 344 -13.93 7.79 20.65
N ILE A 345 -13.84 6.66 19.95
CA ILE A 345 -12.61 5.90 19.80
C ILE A 345 -12.29 5.81 18.32
N VAL A 346 -11.12 6.29 17.92
CA VAL A 346 -10.64 6.16 16.54
C VAL A 346 -9.35 5.34 16.56
N SER A 347 -9.23 4.37 15.67
CA SER A 347 -7.99 3.64 15.45
C SER A 347 -7.79 3.30 13.98
N LEU A 348 -6.62 3.63 13.45
CA LEU A 348 -6.20 3.21 12.10
C LEU A 348 -5.00 2.27 12.20
N ASN A 349 -5.15 1.02 11.78
CA ASN A 349 -4.03 0.11 11.58
C ASN A 349 -3.48 0.26 10.16
N SER A 350 -2.16 0.31 10.02
CA SER A 350 -1.50 0.35 8.72
C SER A 350 -0.41 -0.71 8.65
N SER A 351 -0.39 -1.46 7.54
CA SER A 351 0.68 -2.44 7.26
C SER A 351 2.07 -1.81 7.16
N VAL A 352 2.14 -0.48 7.14
CA VAL A 352 3.36 0.30 7.00
C VAL A 352 3.36 1.45 8.01
N PRO A 353 4.51 1.83 8.59
CA PRO A 353 4.55 3.01 9.46
C PRO A 353 4.06 4.25 8.71
N LEU A 354 3.22 5.05 9.36
CA LEU A 354 2.67 6.32 8.89
C LEU A 354 3.40 7.49 9.60
N PRO A 355 4.37 8.15 8.93
CA PRO A 355 5.06 9.32 9.46
C PRO A 355 4.10 10.48 9.78
N SER A 356 4.48 11.26 10.79
CA SER A 356 3.79 12.52 11.14
C SER A 356 2.29 12.37 11.40
N ALA A 357 1.84 11.18 11.81
CA ALA A 357 0.43 10.91 12.08
C ALA A 357 -0.14 11.85 13.16
N LYS A 358 -1.31 12.44 12.90
CA LYS A 358 -2.00 13.40 13.78
C LYS A 358 -3.51 13.22 13.71
N PHE A 359 -4.19 13.50 14.81
CA PHE A 359 -5.63 13.70 14.83
C PHE A 359 -5.94 15.18 15.01
N PHE A 360 -6.85 15.72 14.20
CA PHE A 360 -7.35 17.08 14.28
C PHE A 360 -8.82 17.06 14.65
N ILE A 361 -9.20 17.74 15.72
CA ILE A 361 -10.60 17.87 16.12
C ILE A 361 -11.20 19.08 15.42
N ILE A 362 -12.40 18.91 14.87
CA ILE A 362 -13.11 19.89 14.09
C ILE A 362 -14.37 20.32 14.84
N GLY A 363 -14.50 21.61 15.11
CA GLY A 363 -15.70 22.24 15.64
C GLY A 363 -16.08 23.44 14.78
N THR A 364 -17.34 23.49 14.33
CA THR A 364 -17.89 24.60 13.54
C THR A 364 -16.99 24.99 12.35
N MET A 365 -16.67 23.99 11.53
CA MET A 365 -15.82 24.09 10.34
C MET A 365 -14.37 24.57 10.58
N GLN A 366 -13.87 24.49 11.81
CA GLN A 366 -12.52 24.88 12.14
C GLN A 366 -11.81 23.82 12.97
N VAL A 367 -10.49 23.78 12.84
CA VAL A 367 -9.64 22.97 13.71
C VAL A 367 -9.59 23.61 15.07
N VAL A 368 -10.07 22.89 16.09
CA VAL A 368 -10.10 23.38 17.48
C VAL A 368 -8.97 22.78 18.31
N GLU A 369 -8.61 21.51 18.06
CA GLU A 369 -7.58 20.79 18.82
C GLU A 369 -6.75 19.86 17.92
N VAL A 370 -5.53 19.53 18.36
CA VAL A 370 -4.63 18.60 17.65
C VAL A 370 -4.00 17.62 18.64
N PHE A 371 -4.12 16.33 18.34
CA PHE A 371 -3.59 15.25 19.16
C PHE A 371 -2.51 14.45 18.42
N ASN A 372 -1.54 13.95 19.18
CA ASN A 372 -0.68 12.86 18.73
C ASN A 372 -1.42 11.54 18.94
N PRO A 373 -1.37 10.61 17.97
CA PRO A 373 -1.91 9.27 18.18
C PRO A 373 -1.10 8.52 19.24
N ILE A 374 -1.79 7.64 19.98
CA ILE A 374 -1.14 6.53 20.66
C ILE A 374 -0.73 5.53 19.57
N VAL A 375 0.56 5.18 19.51
CA VAL A 375 1.10 4.30 18.46
C VAL A 375 1.49 2.96 19.07
N THR A 376 0.86 1.90 18.58
CA THR A 376 1.17 0.50 18.95
C THR A 376 1.80 -0.20 17.76
N LYS A 377 2.94 -0.85 17.96
CA LYS A 377 3.57 -1.70 16.94
C LYS A 377 3.12 -3.13 17.16
N GLU A 378 2.43 -3.70 16.18
CA GLU A 378 1.89 -5.03 16.23
C GLU A 378 2.96 -6.10 15.93
N LEU A 379 2.69 -7.34 16.36
CA LEU A 379 3.60 -8.47 16.17
C LEU A 379 3.83 -8.83 14.69
N ASP A 380 2.83 -8.59 13.84
CA ASP A 380 2.90 -8.78 12.39
C ASP A 380 3.73 -7.68 11.68
N GLY A 381 4.18 -6.67 12.44
CA GLY A 381 4.96 -5.54 11.95
C GLY A 381 4.14 -4.33 11.52
N SER A 382 2.81 -4.42 11.53
CA SER A 382 1.91 -3.27 11.31
C SER A 382 1.94 -2.28 12.48
N CYS A 383 1.40 -1.09 12.28
CA CYS A 383 1.29 -0.06 13.31
C CYS A 383 -0.16 0.42 13.45
N THR A 384 -0.67 0.44 14.67
CA THR A 384 -1.99 0.99 15.01
C THR A 384 -1.86 2.37 15.63
N TYR A 385 -2.60 3.34 15.09
CA TYR A 385 -2.64 4.73 15.52
C TYR A 385 -4.02 5.02 16.12
N SER A 386 -4.10 5.33 17.41
CA SER A 386 -5.39 5.51 18.09
C SER A 386 -5.53 6.81 18.86
N LEU A 387 -6.79 7.21 19.05
CA LEU A 387 -7.23 8.31 19.88
C LEU A 387 -8.52 7.91 20.59
N GLU A 388 -8.55 8.06 21.91
CA GLU A 388 -9.79 8.14 22.68
C GLU A 388 -10.10 9.62 22.95
N TYR A 389 -11.33 10.04 22.64
CA TYR A 389 -11.73 11.44 22.72
C TYR A 389 -13.10 11.57 23.40
N ASP A 390 -13.14 12.30 24.52
CA ASP A 390 -14.36 12.66 25.22
C ASP A 390 -14.89 14.00 24.66
N ASN A 391 -16.00 13.94 23.93
CA ASN A 391 -16.54 15.07 23.18
C ASN A 391 -17.44 15.97 24.05
N ILE A 392 -16.88 16.49 25.14
CA ILE A 392 -17.59 17.33 26.12
C ILE A 392 -18.07 18.67 25.55
N HIS A 393 -17.44 19.13 24.46
CA HIS A 393 -17.71 20.42 23.83
C HIS A 393 -18.60 20.30 22.58
N GLY A 394 -19.10 19.10 22.26
CA GLY A 394 -20.02 18.90 21.14
C GLY A 394 -19.40 19.21 19.77
N HIS A 395 -18.13 18.88 19.58
CA HIS A 395 -17.41 19.00 18.31
C HIS A 395 -17.97 18.05 17.25
N ASP A 396 -17.72 18.40 15.99
CA ASP A 396 -18.44 17.86 14.84
C ASP A 396 -17.68 16.72 14.15
N GLY A 397 -16.35 16.78 14.12
CA GLY A 397 -15.53 15.84 13.34
C GLY A 397 -14.12 15.60 13.86
N ILE A 398 -13.51 14.52 13.38
CA ILE A 398 -12.09 14.21 13.57
C ILE A 398 -11.46 13.95 12.20
N VAL A 399 -10.29 14.54 11.95
CA VAL A 399 -9.45 14.23 10.78
C VAL A 399 -8.19 13.52 11.24
N PHE A 400 -7.97 12.30 10.75
CA PHE A 400 -6.67 11.64 10.86
C PHE A 400 -5.81 11.98 9.65
N TYR A 401 -4.62 12.49 9.87
CA TYR A 401 -3.67 12.86 8.84
C TYR A 401 -2.39 12.06 9.00
N PHE A 402 -1.75 11.71 7.89
CA PHE A 402 -0.39 11.19 7.88
C PHE A 402 0.36 11.53 6.61
N GLU A 403 1.68 11.38 6.65
CA GLU A 403 2.56 11.55 5.51
C GLU A 403 2.99 10.22 4.90
N GLY A 404 3.35 10.27 3.63
CA GLY A 404 3.78 9.09 2.90
C GLY A 404 5.08 8.51 3.42
N SER A 405 5.14 7.19 3.59
CA SER A 405 6.37 6.50 3.94
C SER A 405 7.21 6.23 2.66
N VAL A 406 8.46 6.72 2.64
CA VAL A 406 9.39 6.58 1.49
C VAL A 406 10.21 5.28 1.57
N SER A 407 10.04 4.47 2.62
CA SER A 407 10.93 3.36 2.89
C SER A 407 10.19 2.16 3.46
N ILE A 408 9.95 1.18 2.59
CA ILE A 408 9.80 -0.21 3.00
C ILE A 408 10.70 -1.02 2.06
N ASN A 409 11.99 -1.06 2.39
CA ASN A 409 12.76 -2.21 1.98
C ASN A 409 12.22 -3.39 2.80
N VAL A 410 11.23 -4.11 2.28
CA VAL A 410 10.97 -5.45 2.77
C VAL A 410 12.20 -6.26 2.35
N THR A 411 13.16 -6.38 3.27
CA THR A 411 14.22 -7.37 3.13
C THR A 411 13.57 -8.74 3.29
N HIS A 412 12.99 -9.25 2.21
CA HIS A 412 12.91 -10.69 2.04
C HIS A 412 14.33 -11.15 1.78
N THR A 413 15.03 -11.53 2.86
CA THR A 413 16.17 -12.41 2.73
C THR A 413 15.59 -13.76 2.29
N PRO A 414 15.79 -14.21 1.04
CA PRO A 414 15.42 -15.57 0.70
C PRO A 414 16.44 -16.44 1.41
N THR A 415 16.05 -17.01 2.56
CA THR A 415 16.76 -18.16 3.11
C THR A 415 16.50 -19.33 2.17
N LEU A 416 17.31 -19.42 1.12
CA LEU A 416 17.46 -20.63 0.31
C LEU A 416 18.17 -21.68 1.16
N SER A 417 17.43 -22.26 2.09
CA SER A 417 17.74 -23.54 2.72
C SER A 417 17.65 -24.61 1.65
N ARG A 418 18.79 -25.00 1.06
CA ARG A 418 18.92 -26.22 0.24
C ARG A 418 18.96 -27.44 1.16
N SER A 419 17.90 -27.66 1.91
CA SER A 419 17.71 -28.91 2.64
C SER A 419 16.97 -29.89 1.74
N ASP A 420 17.55 -31.09 1.55
CA ASP A 420 16.87 -32.20 0.89
C ASP A 420 15.78 -32.84 1.76
N LYS A 421 15.61 -32.39 3.01
CA LYS A 421 14.57 -32.87 3.92
C LYS A 421 13.33 -31.98 3.84
N MET A 422 12.17 -32.61 3.93
CA MET A 422 10.87 -31.97 4.14
C MET A 422 10.88 -31.02 5.34
N GLN A 423 10.34 -29.81 5.19
CA GLN A 423 10.26 -28.79 6.24
C GLN A 423 8.94 -28.01 6.18
N ILE A 424 8.44 -27.58 7.35
CA ILE A 424 7.36 -26.58 7.45
C ILE A 424 7.98 -25.20 7.56
N VAL A 425 7.73 -24.33 6.58
CA VAL A 425 8.31 -22.98 6.53
C VAL A 425 7.23 -21.94 6.21
N LYS A 426 7.52 -20.65 6.47
CA LYS A 426 6.62 -19.57 6.07
C LYS A 426 6.43 -19.55 4.55
N CYS A 427 5.21 -19.24 4.12
CA CYS A 427 4.89 -19.06 2.71
C CYS A 427 5.57 -17.80 2.15
N SER A 428 6.14 -17.91 0.95
CA SER A 428 6.61 -16.76 0.17
C SER A 428 5.71 -16.52 -1.05
N LYS A 429 5.88 -15.38 -1.71
CA LYS A 429 5.13 -15.05 -2.94
C LYS A 429 5.30 -16.11 -4.03
N GLU A 430 6.48 -16.72 -4.13
CA GLU A 430 6.80 -17.74 -5.14
C GLU A 430 6.04 -19.06 -4.93
N ASP A 431 5.44 -19.27 -3.75
CA ASP A 431 4.68 -20.47 -3.43
C ASP A 431 3.23 -20.40 -3.85
N ILE A 432 2.68 -19.18 -3.98
CA ILE A 432 1.26 -18.92 -4.22
C ILE A 432 0.73 -19.68 -5.44
N ARG A 433 1.48 -19.68 -6.55
CA ARG A 433 1.09 -20.42 -7.77
C ARG A 433 1.04 -21.93 -7.57
N LYS A 434 1.85 -22.49 -6.67
CA LYS A 434 1.86 -23.93 -6.34
C LYS A 434 0.74 -24.27 -5.37
N ILE A 435 0.46 -23.40 -4.41
CA ILE A 435 -0.68 -23.49 -3.50
C ILE A 435 -1.98 -23.51 -4.30
N TYR A 436 -2.15 -22.57 -5.22
CA TYR A 436 -3.31 -22.49 -6.10
C TYR A 436 -3.58 -23.80 -6.84
N ARG A 437 -2.55 -24.49 -7.33
CA ARG A 437 -2.70 -25.80 -7.98
C ARG A 437 -3.22 -26.86 -7.02
N ILE A 438 -2.64 -26.95 -5.82
CA ILE A 438 -3.10 -27.90 -4.80
C ILE A 438 -4.55 -27.64 -4.42
N GLU A 439 -4.94 -26.38 -4.23
CA GLU A 439 -6.31 -26.01 -3.88
C GLU A 439 -7.28 -26.30 -5.04
N SER A 440 -6.89 -25.98 -6.28
CA SER A 440 -7.68 -26.29 -7.48
C SER A 440 -7.91 -27.78 -7.67
N ASP A 441 -6.90 -28.61 -7.40
CA ASP A 441 -7.02 -30.07 -7.51
C ASP A 441 -7.97 -30.67 -6.45
N ILE A 442 -8.20 -29.96 -5.33
CA ILE A 442 -9.02 -30.43 -4.20
C ILE A 442 -10.44 -29.86 -4.23
N GLU A 443 -10.56 -28.54 -4.45
CA GLU A 443 -11.81 -27.79 -4.36
C GLU A 443 -12.41 -27.44 -5.73
N TYR A 444 -11.70 -27.71 -6.83
CA TYR A 444 -12.14 -27.44 -8.19
C TYR A 444 -12.61 -25.99 -8.36
N SER A 445 -13.90 -25.77 -8.61
CA SER A 445 -14.50 -24.45 -8.79
C SER A 445 -14.58 -23.62 -7.51
N ASN A 446 -14.40 -24.22 -6.33
CA ASN A 446 -14.45 -23.54 -5.04
C ASN A 446 -13.07 -23.07 -4.55
N ALA A 447 -12.00 -23.35 -5.32
CA ALA A 447 -10.65 -22.93 -4.95
C ALA A 447 -10.50 -21.40 -4.99
N ALA A 448 -9.78 -20.84 -4.03
CA ALA A 448 -9.38 -19.44 -4.04
C ALA A 448 -8.48 -19.15 -5.24
N SER A 449 -8.67 -17.98 -5.86
CA SER A 449 -7.81 -17.54 -6.97
C SER A 449 -6.38 -17.25 -6.50
N GLU A 450 -5.42 -17.25 -7.44
CA GLU A 450 -4.03 -16.86 -7.15
C GLU A 450 -3.94 -15.47 -6.51
N GLU A 451 -4.78 -14.53 -6.98
CA GLU A 451 -4.87 -13.18 -6.44
C GLU A 451 -5.42 -13.17 -5.02
N THR A 452 -6.51 -13.90 -4.75
CA THR A 452 -7.10 -14.02 -3.42
C THR A 452 -6.11 -14.61 -2.40
N LEU A 453 -5.38 -15.65 -2.78
CA LEU A 453 -4.34 -16.26 -1.94
C LEU A 453 -3.20 -15.29 -1.67
N PHE A 454 -2.76 -14.53 -2.68
CA PHE A 454 -1.74 -13.52 -2.51
C PHE A 454 -2.19 -12.39 -1.59
N GLU A 455 -3.45 -11.95 -1.70
CA GLU A 455 -4.02 -10.93 -0.81
C GLU A 455 -4.08 -11.40 0.63
N ARG A 456 -4.57 -12.63 0.89
CA ARG A 456 -4.58 -13.20 2.25
C ARG A 456 -3.16 -13.35 2.82
N LEU A 457 -2.19 -13.76 2.00
CA LEU A 457 -0.77 -13.81 2.39
C LEU A 457 -0.24 -12.42 2.79
N GLN A 458 -0.63 -11.37 2.07
CA GLN A 458 -0.24 -9.99 2.40
C GLN A 458 -0.93 -9.47 3.67
N VAL A 459 -2.14 -9.93 3.96
CA VAL A 459 -2.90 -9.54 5.16
C VAL A 459 -2.28 -10.14 6.42
N PHE A 460 -2.00 -11.44 6.43
CA PHE A 460 -1.46 -12.11 7.62
C PHE A 460 -0.44 -13.21 7.28
N ASN A 461 0.77 -12.83 6.88
CA ASN A 461 1.82 -13.77 6.48
C ASN A 461 2.19 -14.79 7.59
N ASP A 462 2.10 -14.38 8.86
CA ASP A 462 2.41 -15.25 10.01
C ASP A 462 1.44 -16.42 10.20
N GLY A 463 0.27 -16.35 9.56
CA GLY A 463 -0.72 -17.43 9.48
C GLY A 463 -0.55 -18.35 8.28
N PHE A 464 0.47 -18.14 7.45
CA PHE A 464 0.70 -18.91 6.23
C PHE A 464 1.95 -19.79 6.34
N TYR A 465 1.73 -21.10 6.35
CA TYR A 465 2.82 -22.09 6.32
C TYR A 465 2.66 -23.06 5.15
N VAL A 466 3.79 -23.52 4.65
CA VAL A 466 3.90 -24.49 3.55
C VAL A 466 4.80 -25.65 3.97
N ALA A 467 4.35 -26.86 3.69
CA ALA A 467 5.20 -28.05 3.72
C ALA A 467 6.00 -28.10 2.41
N LYS A 468 7.32 -27.99 2.51
CA LYS A 468 8.23 -27.99 1.36
C LYS A 468 9.22 -29.12 1.40
N GLU A 469 9.46 -29.71 0.24
CA GLU A 469 10.61 -30.56 -0.03
C GLU A 469 11.26 -30.07 -1.32
N LYS A 470 12.54 -29.67 -1.25
CA LYS A 470 13.25 -28.99 -2.35
C LYS A 470 12.47 -27.75 -2.83
N ASN A 471 12.10 -27.70 -4.12
CA ASN A 471 11.30 -26.63 -4.71
C ASN A 471 9.80 -26.98 -4.82
N GLN A 472 9.36 -28.10 -4.25
CA GLN A 472 7.98 -28.56 -4.31
C GLN A 472 7.23 -28.16 -3.04
N VAL A 473 6.00 -27.66 -3.22
CA VAL A 473 5.04 -27.47 -2.13
C VAL A 473 4.19 -28.73 -2.07
N LEU A 474 4.12 -29.35 -0.90
CA LEU A 474 3.42 -30.62 -0.63
C LEU A 474 2.06 -30.39 0.03
N GLY A 475 1.89 -29.24 0.67
CA GLY A 475 0.69 -28.82 1.37
C GLY A 475 0.89 -27.42 1.95
N TYR A 476 -0.21 -26.80 2.38
CA TYR A 476 -0.20 -25.50 3.02
C TYR A 476 -1.32 -25.39 4.04
N ILE A 477 -1.17 -24.41 4.93
CA ILE A 477 -2.21 -23.93 5.83
C ILE A 477 -2.25 -22.42 5.75
N GLU A 478 -3.46 -21.87 5.74
CA GLU A 478 -3.70 -20.44 5.85
C GLU A 478 -4.69 -20.13 6.98
N SER A 479 -4.39 -19.07 7.71
CA SER A 479 -5.23 -18.57 8.79
C SER A 479 -5.29 -17.05 8.79
N ILE A 480 -6.14 -16.53 9.65
CA ILE A 480 -6.28 -15.11 9.95
C ILE A 480 -6.52 -14.96 11.45
N ILE A 481 -6.19 -13.81 12.05
CA ILE A 481 -6.69 -13.48 13.39
C ILE A 481 -7.71 -12.37 13.29
N TRP A 482 -8.80 -12.54 14.04
CA TRP A 482 -9.96 -11.68 14.05
C TRP A 482 -10.61 -11.68 15.44
N ASP A 483 -11.60 -10.81 15.64
CA ASP A 483 -12.45 -10.87 16.83
C ASP A 483 -13.35 -12.11 16.78
N ASP A 484 -13.63 -12.76 17.91
CA ASP A 484 -14.66 -13.79 17.94
C ASP A 484 -16.05 -13.19 17.64
N TRP A 485 -16.78 -13.77 16.70
CA TRP A 485 -18.15 -13.41 16.37
C TRP A 485 -18.89 -14.59 15.75
N ASP A 486 -20.22 -14.53 15.79
CA ASP A 486 -21.05 -15.61 15.29
C ASP A 486 -21.38 -15.45 13.80
N PHE A 487 -21.25 -16.53 13.03
CA PHE A 487 -21.61 -16.56 11.61
C PHE A 487 -22.28 -17.90 11.26
N GLU A 488 -23.00 -17.92 10.14
CA GLU A 488 -23.75 -19.09 9.67
C GLU A 488 -23.37 -19.56 8.27
N SER A 489 -22.85 -18.66 7.43
CA SER A 489 -22.56 -18.94 6.02
C SER A 489 -21.18 -18.45 5.60
N PHE A 490 -20.58 -19.13 4.63
CA PHE A 490 -19.30 -18.74 4.05
C PHE A 490 -19.40 -17.35 3.41
N SER A 491 -20.55 -16.99 2.82
CA SER A 491 -20.78 -15.66 2.26
C SER A 491 -20.64 -14.51 3.26
N GLN A 492 -20.86 -14.76 4.56
CA GLN A 492 -20.65 -13.75 5.60
C GLN A 492 -19.17 -13.51 5.88
N ILE A 493 -18.30 -14.52 5.68
CA ILE A 493 -16.89 -14.47 6.05
C ILE A 493 -15.92 -14.48 4.86
N LYS A 494 -16.42 -14.61 3.62
CA LYS A 494 -15.63 -14.84 2.40
C LYS A 494 -14.53 -13.79 2.17
N ASN A 495 -14.75 -12.56 2.62
CA ASN A 495 -13.79 -11.47 2.55
C ASN A 495 -12.95 -11.42 3.82
N PHE A 496 -12.09 -12.43 3.99
CA PHE A 496 -11.19 -12.53 5.14
C PHE A 496 -10.40 -11.23 5.43
N PRO A 497 -9.83 -10.51 4.43
CA PRO A 497 -9.16 -9.22 4.68
C PRO A 497 -9.99 -8.17 5.43
N LEU A 498 -11.32 -8.18 5.28
CA LEU A 498 -12.26 -7.29 5.98
C LEU A 498 -12.42 -7.64 7.47
N HIS A 499 -12.10 -8.87 7.85
CA HIS A 499 -12.25 -9.35 9.21
C HIS A 499 -10.92 -9.39 9.98
N PHE A 500 -9.79 -9.14 9.34
CA PHE A 500 -8.49 -9.14 10.00
C PHE A 500 -8.43 -8.10 11.11
N ASN A 501 -8.09 -8.54 12.32
CA ASN A 501 -7.76 -7.68 13.44
C ASN A 501 -6.51 -8.24 14.13
N PRO A 502 -5.34 -7.58 14.06
CA PRO A 502 -4.12 -8.08 14.69
C PRO A 502 -4.21 -8.20 16.23
N GLY A 503 -5.11 -7.46 16.86
CA GLY A 503 -5.42 -7.57 18.29
C GLY A 503 -6.65 -8.44 18.60
N GLY A 504 -7.12 -9.23 17.62
CA GLY A 504 -8.24 -10.16 17.80
C GLY A 504 -7.88 -11.33 18.70
N ASP A 505 -8.89 -11.97 19.30
CA ASP A 505 -8.70 -13.05 20.28
C ASP A 505 -8.85 -14.45 19.71
N THR A 506 -9.11 -14.56 18.40
CA THR A 506 -9.40 -15.82 17.73
C THR A 506 -8.59 -15.95 16.45
N MET A 507 -7.88 -17.06 16.32
CA MET A 507 -7.24 -17.45 15.04
C MET A 507 -8.18 -18.37 14.26
N TYR A 508 -8.63 -17.94 13.09
CA TYR A 508 -9.48 -18.74 12.22
C TYR A 508 -8.65 -19.40 11.11
N ILE A 509 -8.71 -20.72 11.01
CA ILE A 509 -8.09 -21.46 9.91
C ILE A 509 -9.03 -21.38 8.71
N ILE A 510 -8.55 -20.73 7.66
CA ILE A 510 -9.29 -20.55 6.41
C ILE A 510 -9.23 -21.84 5.61
N PHE A 511 -8.04 -22.41 5.45
CA PHE A 511 -7.85 -23.65 4.69
C PHE A 511 -6.61 -24.42 5.13
N LEU A 512 -6.69 -25.74 5.04
CA LEU A 512 -5.58 -26.67 5.26
C LEU A 512 -5.63 -27.74 4.17
N ALA A 513 -4.56 -27.85 3.38
CA ALA A 513 -4.49 -28.79 2.27
C ALA A 513 -3.18 -29.56 2.25
N VAL A 514 -3.26 -30.84 1.90
CA VAL A 514 -2.09 -31.67 1.56
C VAL A 514 -2.38 -32.35 0.23
N ALA A 515 -1.45 -32.21 -0.71
CA ALA A 515 -1.52 -32.86 -2.01
C ALA A 515 -1.70 -34.36 -1.85
N GLU A 516 -2.56 -34.97 -2.68
CA GLU A 516 -3.07 -36.32 -2.47
C GLU A 516 -1.97 -37.38 -2.30
N THR A 517 -0.94 -37.32 -3.13
CA THR A 517 0.23 -38.23 -3.11
C THR A 517 1.13 -38.09 -1.88
N PHE A 518 0.89 -37.08 -1.04
CA PHE A 518 1.66 -36.79 0.18
C PHE A 518 0.84 -36.91 1.46
N ARG A 519 -0.43 -37.34 1.37
CA ARG A 519 -1.28 -37.63 2.55
C ARG A 519 -0.76 -38.85 3.33
N GLY A 520 -1.22 -38.99 4.58
CA GLY A 520 -0.78 -40.08 5.48
C GLY A 520 0.63 -39.89 6.09
N LYS A 521 1.35 -38.84 5.70
CA LYS A 521 2.71 -38.54 6.18
C LYS A 521 2.77 -37.50 7.31
N LYS A 522 1.67 -37.31 8.05
CA LYS A 522 1.52 -36.33 9.15
C LYS A 522 1.76 -34.85 8.79
N LEU A 523 1.92 -34.49 7.53
CA LEU A 523 2.12 -33.10 7.07
C LEU A 523 1.09 -32.10 7.60
N GLY A 524 -0.20 -32.45 7.58
CA GLY A 524 -1.25 -31.57 8.12
C GLY A 524 -1.09 -31.32 9.62
N TYR A 525 -0.68 -32.34 10.38
CA TYR A 525 -0.42 -32.22 11.82
C TYR A 525 0.77 -31.29 12.09
N GLU A 526 1.84 -31.40 11.30
CA GLU A 526 3.03 -30.54 11.48
C GLU A 526 2.72 -29.07 11.16
N MET A 527 1.96 -28.80 10.10
CA MET A 527 1.49 -27.45 9.77
C MET A 527 0.55 -26.89 10.85
N MET A 528 -0.39 -27.68 11.36
CA MET A 528 -1.25 -27.30 12.49
C MET A 528 -0.45 -27.01 13.76
N SER A 529 0.55 -27.85 14.07
CA SER A 529 1.42 -27.65 15.23
C SER A 529 2.17 -26.32 15.14
N LYS A 530 2.67 -25.97 13.94
CA LYS A 530 3.31 -24.68 13.71
C LYS A 530 2.34 -23.51 13.86
N LEU A 531 1.09 -23.70 13.43
CA LEU A 531 0.06 -22.69 13.62
C LEU A 531 -0.32 -22.51 15.09
N PHE A 532 -0.36 -23.57 15.90
CA PHE A 532 -0.56 -23.48 17.35
C PHE A 532 0.54 -22.65 18.03
N GLU A 533 1.79 -22.78 17.60
CA GLU A 533 2.88 -21.92 18.07
C GLU A 533 2.68 -20.46 17.68
N THR A 534 2.20 -20.18 16.45
CA THR A 534 1.84 -18.81 16.07
C THR A 534 0.72 -18.29 16.96
N ALA A 535 -0.35 -19.07 17.17
CA ALA A 535 -1.50 -18.66 17.95
C ALA A 535 -1.11 -18.25 19.38
N ARG A 536 -0.29 -19.06 20.06
CA ARG A 536 0.25 -18.69 21.39
C ARG A 536 1.11 -17.43 21.37
N ARG A 537 1.90 -17.22 20.31
CA ARG A 537 2.75 -16.03 20.18
C ARG A 537 1.93 -14.75 20.03
N TYR A 538 0.79 -14.84 19.37
CA TYR A 538 -0.16 -13.73 19.19
C TYR A 538 -1.16 -13.61 20.36
N ASP A 539 -1.01 -14.42 21.41
CA ASP A 539 -1.87 -14.40 22.61
C ASP A 539 -3.36 -14.53 22.29
N VAL A 540 -3.70 -15.29 21.23
CA VAL A 540 -5.12 -15.58 20.93
C VAL A 540 -5.64 -16.63 21.91
N LYS A 541 -6.91 -16.50 22.31
CA LYS A 541 -7.56 -17.37 23.29
C LYS A 541 -7.98 -18.72 22.70
N GLN A 542 -8.24 -18.75 21.39
CA GLN A 542 -8.78 -19.92 20.72
C GLN A 542 -8.45 -19.96 19.23
N ILE A 543 -8.57 -21.16 18.67
CA ILE A 543 -8.45 -21.42 17.24
C ILE A 543 -9.77 -21.99 16.75
N LYS A 544 -10.36 -21.39 15.70
CA LYS A 544 -11.61 -21.86 15.10
C LYS A 544 -11.41 -22.29 13.65
N LEU A 545 -12.28 -23.19 13.19
CA LEU A 545 -12.35 -23.62 11.79
C LEU A 545 -13.74 -24.18 11.50
N VAL A 546 -14.10 -24.22 10.22
CA VAL A 546 -15.27 -24.98 9.75
C VAL A 546 -14.79 -26.26 9.07
N ALA A 547 -15.07 -27.40 9.69
CA ALA A 547 -14.70 -28.72 9.20
C ALA A 547 -15.78 -29.26 8.26
N LYS A 548 -15.35 -29.92 7.17
CA LYS A 548 -16.22 -30.84 6.43
C LYS A 548 -16.52 -32.06 7.30
N ASP A 549 -17.72 -32.63 7.17
CA ASP A 549 -18.23 -33.70 8.04
C ASP A 549 -17.25 -34.87 8.21
N ASN A 550 -16.61 -35.30 7.11
CA ASN A 550 -15.63 -36.40 7.09
C ASN A 550 -14.27 -36.06 7.72
N LEU A 551 -14.04 -34.81 8.14
CA LEU A 551 -12.79 -34.34 8.76
C LEU A 551 -12.96 -33.96 10.24
N THR A 552 -14.17 -34.02 10.79
CA THR A 552 -14.44 -33.71 12.21
C THR A 552 -13.54 -34.53 13.15
N LEU A 553 -13.51 -35.86 12.98
CA LEU A 553 -12.64 -36.77 13.75
C LEU A 553 -11.15 -36.43 13.66
N TYR A 554 -10.69 -35.88 12.54
CA TYR A 554 -9.30 -35.45 12.40
C TYR A 554 -9.00 -34.27 13.33
N TYR A 555 -9.88 -33.27 13.38
CA TYR A 555 -9.72 -32.10 14.25
C TYR A 555 -9.97 -32.41 15.73
N GLU A 556 -10.88 -33.33 16.05
CA GLU A 556 -11.08 -33.81 17.44
C GLU A 556 -9.81 -34.43 18.02
N ARG A 557 -9.07 -35.21 17.22
CA ARG A 557 -7.76 -35.76 17.62
C ARG A 557 -6.69 -34.68 17.85
N LEU A 558 -6.86 -33.49 17.28
CA LEU A 558 -6.03 -32.30 17.55
C LEU A 558 -6.54 -31.50 18.76
N GLY A 559 -7.61 -31.97 19.41
CA GLY A 559 -8.23 -31.34 20.58
C GLY A 559 -9.19 -30.20 20.25
N PHE A 560 -9.72 -30.14 19.03
CA PHE A 560 -10.87 -29.29 18.72
C PHE A 560 -12.15 -29.93 19.26
N LYS A 561 -13.12 -29.10 19.63
CA LYS A 561 -14.47 -29.48 20.06
C LYS A 561 -15.48 -28.88 19.11
N ILE A 562 -16.59 -29.59 18.89
CA ILE A 562 -17.72 -29.09 18.11
C ILE A 562 -18.37 -27.91 18.85
N VAL A 563 -18.63 -26.82 18.12
CA VAL A 563 -19.37 -25.65 18.60
C VAL A 563 -20.82 -25.72 18.12
N LYS A 564 -21.02 -25.79 16.80
CA LYS A 564 -22.34 -25.91 16.17
C LYS A 564 -22.26 -26.50 14.77
N GLU A 565 -23.34 -27.15 14.32
CA GLU A 565 -23.52 -27.52 12.93
C GLU A 565 -23.87 -26.27 12.10
N LEU A 566 -23.32 -26.19 10.88
CA LEU A 566 -23.58 -25.15 9.90
C LEU A 566 -24.04 -25.78 8.58
N PRO A 567 -25.27 -26.30 8.51
CA PRO A 567 -25.76 -27.05 7.34
C PRO A 567 -25.78 -26.22 6.06
N SER A 568 -25.93 -24.90 6.17
CA SER A 568 -25.99 -23.95 5.05
C SER A 568 -24.67 -23.19 4.84
N PHE A 569 -23.55 -23.68 5.36
CA PHE A 569 -22.29 -22.93 5.32
C PHE A 569 -21.80 -22.69 3.89
N LEU A 570 -21.71 -23.75 3.09
CA LEU A 570 -21.34 -23.69 1.68
C LEU A 570 -22.60 -23.90 0.81
N PRO A 571 -22.87 -23.04 -0.18
CA PRO A 571 -24.01 -23.19 -1.06
C PRO A 571 -23.90 -24.51 -1.84
N ASN A 572 -25.01 -25.25 -1.93
CA ASN A 572 -25.13 -26.50 -2.70
C ASN A 572 -24.21 -27.66 -2.28
N ASN A 573 -23.66 -27.65 -1.06
CA ASN A 573 -22.82 -28.74 -0.58
C ASN A 573 -23.67 -29.89 -0.02
N LYS A 574 -23.36 -31.13 -0.42
CA LYS A 574 -24.04 -32.34 0.09
C LYS A 574 -23.51 -32.78 1.46
N CYS A 575 -22.35 -32.28 1.87
CA CYS A 575 -21.71 -32.62 3.13
C CYS A 575 -21.99 -31.55 4.19
N LYS A 576 -22.32 -31.98 5.40
CA LYS A 576 -22.46 -31.08 6.54
C LYS A 576 -21.14 -30.35 6.81
N SER A 577 -21.26 -29.12 7.28
CA SER A 577 -20.14 -28.31 7.75
C SER A 577 -20.31 -28.07 9.25
N THR A 578 -19.24 -28.14 10.01
CA THR A 578 -19.28 -28.07 11.48
C THR A 578 -18.26 -27.05 11.98
N LEU A 579 -18.73 -26.04 12.70
CA LEU A 579 -17.84 -25.09 13.37
C LEU A 579 -17.20 -25.79 14.57
N MET A 580 -15.87 -25.76 14.63
CA MET A 580 -15.10 -26.36 15.70
C MET A 580 -14.15 -25.34 16.31
N THR A 581 -13.89 -25.46 17.62
CA THR A 581 -12.98 -24.58 18.36
C THR A 581 -11.98 -25.38 19.18
N LYS A 582 -10.78 -24.84 19.33
CA LYS A 582 -9.76 -25.29 20.27
C LYS A 582 -9.35 -24.11 21.13
N THR A 583 -9.69 -24.16 22.41
CA THR A 583 -9.16 -23.21 23.41
C THR A 583 -7.67 -23.45 23.59
N LEU A 584 -6.91 -22.37 23.68
CA LEU A 584 -5.51 -22.42 24.06
C LEU A 584 -5.42 -22.13 25.55
N ASP A 585 -4.83 -23.04 26.31
CA ASP A 585 -4.52 -22.78 27.71
C ASP A 585 -3.47 -21.67 27.76
N SER A 586 -3.77 -20.62 28.53
CA SER A 586 -2.94 -19.43 28.73
C SER A 586 -1.62 -19.74 29.41
#